data_AF-A0A938UCU3-F1
#
_entry.id   AF-A0A938UCU3-F1
#
_cell.length_a   1.000
_cell.length_b   1.000
_cell.length_c   1.000
_cell.angle_alpha   90.00
_cell.angle_beta   90.00
_cell.angle_gamma   90.00
#
_symmetry.space_group_name_H-M   'P 1'
#
loop_
_entity.id
_entity.type
_entity.pdbx_description
1 polymer ?
#
loop_
_entity_poly.entity_id
_entity_poly.type
_entity_poly.pdbx_seq_one_letter_code
_entity_poly.pdbx_strand_id
1 'polypeptide(L)'
;MMNRSRKQVIRLTALALLLSAGSCAHPISRQLREESKRENLTFARVFENPAAYTGRTVLWGGQIIETTNFNDGAEMIVLETPLSFMGEPGAAQSSRGRFIAKSAVFLDPAIYKADREVTLAGEVIGAQERTLDKTTYTYPVVRIEELYLWERYYYQPYPDTYRYDPFWGPYYFGPRPFYPFYQAVEKRPSAALRSSLVTAAYAEVRLIPRNFARLASGPF
;
A
#
# COMPACT_ATOMS: atom_id res chain seq x y z
N MET A 1 22.05 18.79 -53.13
CA MET A 1 22.57 19.51 -51.94
C MET A 1 21.41 19.93 -51.05
N MET A 2 21.36 19.46 -49.80
CA MET A 2 20.26 19.80 -48.86
C MET A 2 20.53 21.16 -48.17
N ASN A 3 19.58 22.10 -48.26
CA ASN A 3 19.69 23.48 -47.75
C ASN A 3 19.96 23.52 -46.23
N ARG A 4 20.79 24.49 -45.79
CA ARG A 4 21.21 24.68 -44.38
C ARG A 4 20.00 24.86 -43.45
N SER A 5 18.94 25.51 -43.94
CA SER A 5 17.66 25.68 -43.23
C SER A 5 16.92 24.35 -43.03
N ARG A 6 16.87 23.48 -44.04
CA ARG A 6 16.27 22.13 -43.91
C ARG A 6 17.01 21.27 -42.88
N LYS A 7 18.34 21.33 -42.85
CA LYS A 7 19.15 20.61 -41.83
C LYS A 7 18.89 21.13 -40.41
N GLN A 8 18.68 22.44 -40.24
CA GLN A 8 18.33 23.03 -38.95
C GLN A 8 16.93 22.63 -38.50
N VAL A 9 15.94 22.67 -39.40
CA VAL A 9 14.58 22.22 -39.08
C VAL A 9 14.58 20.75 -38.67
N ILE A 10 15.24 19.86 -39.42
CA ILE A 10 15.32 18.43 -39.07
C ILE A 10 15.96 18.21 -37.70
N ARG A 11 17.04 18.95 -37.37
CA ARG A 11 17.70 18.85 -36.06
C ARG A 11 16.81 19.35 -34.92
N LEU A 12 16.11 20.46 -35.11
CA LEU A 12 15.20 21.02 -34.12
C LEU A 12 13.98 20.11 -33.90
N THR A 13 13.42 19.53 -34.96
CA THR A 13 12.32 18.56 -34.85
C THR A 13 12.78 17.28 -34.16
N ALA A 14 13.96 16.75 -34.48
CA ALA A 14 14.51 15.57 -33.83
C ALA A 14 14.81 15.80 -32.34
N LEU A 15 15.34 16.98 -31.98
CA LEU A 15 15.59 17.36 -30.59
C LEU A 15 14.29 17.54 -29.80
N ALA A 16 13.26 18.14 -30.40
CA ALA A 16 11.93 18.25 -29.80
C ALA A 16 11.26 16.88 -29.60
N LEU A 17 11.45 15.94 -30.54
CA LEU A 17 10.96 14.57 -30.41
C LEU A 17 11.69 13.80 -29.30
N LEU A 18 13.00 14.03 -29.13
CA LEU A 18 13.80 13.43 -28.06
C LEU A 18 13.41 13.96 -26.67
N LEU A 19 13.10 15.25 -26.57
CA LEU A 19 12.69 15.91 -25.33
C LEU A 19 11.28 15.51 -24.87
N SER A 20 10.43 14.98 -25.77
CA SER A 20 9.06 14.57 -25.46
C SER A 20 8.96 13.10 -25.01
N ALA A 21 10.06 12.35 -24.96
CA ALA A 21 10.06 10.94 -24.55
C ALA A 21 10.02 10.73 -23.01
N GLY A 22 10.08 11.81 -22.21
CA GLY A 22 9.99 11.75 -20.75
C GLY A 22 8.55 11.65 -20.25
N SER A 23 7.84 10.57 -20.57
CA SER A 23 6.56 10.26 -19.93
C SER A 23 6.83 9.45 -18.66
N CYS A 24 6.38 9.94 -17.50
CA CYS A 24 6.41 9.16 -16.26
C CYS A 24 5.61 7.87 -16.49
N ALA A 25 6.29 6.73 -16.60
CA ALA A 25 5.68 5.47 -16.93
C ALA A 25 5.01 4.88 -15.67
N HIS A 26 3.75 4.50 -15.79
CA HIS A 26 3.07 3.71 -14.75
C HIS A 26 3.76 2.33 -14.64
N PRO A 27 3.92 1.77 -13.42
CA PRO A 27 4.64 0.50 -13.22
C PRO A 27 3.95 -0.74 -13.80
N ILE A 28 2.70 -0.63 -14.26
CA ILE A 28 1.90 -1.73 -14.78
C ILE A 28 1.64 -1.44 -16.27
N SER A 29 1.74 -2.47 -17.09
CA SER A 29 1.64 -2.36 -18.54
C SER A 29 0.33 -1.68 -18.96
N ARG A 30 0.40 -0.97 -20.10
CA ARG A 30 -0.77 -0.29 -20.64
C ARG A 30 -1.91 -1.28 -20.93
N GLN A 31 -1.59 -2.50 -21.37
CA GLN A 31 -2.59 -3.52 -21.71
C GLN A 31 -3.47 -3.85 -20.49
N LEU A 32 -2.88 -4.26 -19.38
CA LEU A 32 -3.63 -4.64 -18.17
C LEU A 32 -4.36 -3.45 -17.54
N ARG A 33 -3.77 -2.26 -17.60
CA ARG A 33 -4.45 -1.03 -17.12
C ARG A 33 -5.70 -0.72 -17.92
N GLU A 34 -5.62 -0.79 -19.26
CA GLU A 34 -6.79 -0.53 -20.10
C GLU A 34 -7.83 -1.66 -19.98
N GLU A 35 -7.41 -2.90 -19.77
CA GLU A 35 -8.31 -4.02 -19.49
C GLU A 35 -9.08 -3.84 -18.19
N SER A 36 -8.38 -3.57 -17.09
CA SER A 36 -9.02 -3.30 -15.80
C SER A 36 -9.97 -2.10 -15.87
N LYS A 37 -9.62 -1.04 -16.62
CA LYS A 37 -10.50 0.11 -16.85
C LYS A 37 -11.78 -0.26 -17.61
N ARG A 38 -11.69 -1.10 -18.65
CA ARG A 38 -12.88 -1.57 -19.40
C ARG A 38 -13.84 -2.34 -18.52
N GLU A 39 -13.31 -3.15 -17.61
CA GLU A 39 -14.10 -3.90 -16.64
C GLU A 39 -14.79 -2.99 -15.61
N ASN A 40 -14.23 -1.80 -15.33
CA ASN A 40 -14.74 -0.81 -14.38
C ASN A 40 -15.08 -1.43 -13.01
N LEU A 41 -14.21 -2.34 -12.55
CA LEU A 41 -14.37 -3.06 -11.29
C LEU A 41 -13.68 -2.30 -10.17
N THR A 42 -14.49 -1.90 -9.18
CA THR A 42 -13.96 -1.37 -7.93
C THR A 42 -13.66 -2.52 -6.97
N PHE A 43 -12.68 -2.30 -6.08
CA PHE A 43 -12.40 -3.26 -5.01
C PHE A 43 -13.66 -3.62 -4.21
N ALA A 44 -14.47 -2.63 -3.83
CA ALA A 44 -15.70 -2.84 -3.06
C ALA A 44 -16.67 -3.83 -3.72
N ARG A 45 -16.87 -3.74 -5.05
CA ARG A 45 -17.75 -4.66 -5.78
C ARG A 45 -17.21 -6.09 -5.75
N VAL A 46 -15.92 -6.25 -6.02
CA VAL A 46 -15.31 -7.58 -5.98
C VAL A 46 -15.28 -8.14 -4.57
N PHE A 47 -15.09 -7.29 -3.55
CA PHE A 47 -15.16 -7.67 -2.15
C PHE A 47 -16.53 -8.21 -1.74
N GLU A 48 -17.62 -7.58 -2.19
CA GLU A 48 -18.99 -8.00 -1.88
C GLU A 48 -19.35 -9.35 -2.53
N ASN A 49 -18.88 -9.62 -3.75
CA ASN A 49 -19.16 -10.88 -4.45
C ASN A 49 -18.01 -11.30 -5.39
N PRO A 50 -16.92 -11.87 -4.86
CA PRO A 50 -15.73 -12.19 -5.67
C PRO A 50 -16.04 -13.20 -6.79
N ALA A 51 -16.93 -14.16 -6.51
CA ALA A 51 -17.28 -15.21 -7.46
C ALA A 51 -17.91 -14.66 -8.75
N ALA A 52 -18.71 -13.59 -8.66
CA ALA A 52 -19.34 -12.95 -9.82
C ALA A 52 -18.35 -12.28 -10.77
N TYR A 53 -17.11 -12.05 -10.33
CA TYR A 53 -16.07 -11.37 -11.10
C TYR A 53 -14.89 -12.28 -11.43
N THR A 54 -15.02 -13.59 -11.22
CA THR A 54 -13.99 -14.57 -11.60
C THR A 54 -13.66 -14.45 -13.09
N GLY A 55 -12.37 -14.52 -13.44
CA GLY A 55 -11.91 -14.36 -14.82
C GLY A 55 -11.70 -12.92 -15.26
N ARG A 56 -12.01 -11.93 -14.41
CA ARG A 56 -11.87 -10.51 -14.76
C ARG A 56 -10.58 -9.92 -14.20
N THR A 57 -10.00 -9.03 -14.98
CA THR A 57 -8.74 -8.35 -14.66
C THR A 57 -8.96 -7.13 -13.77
N VAL A 58 -8.19 -7.05 -12.69
CA VAL A 58 -8.18 -5.94 -11.74
C VAL A 58 -6.79 -5.32 -11.65
N LEU A 59 -6.75 -4.03 -11.32
CA LEU A 59 -5.54 -3.27 -10.99
C LEU A 59 -5.71 -2.72 -9.57
N TRP A 60 -5.04 -3.35 -8.61
CA TRP A 60 -5.13 -2.99 -7.20
C TRP A 60 -3.74 -2.75 -6.62
N GLY A 61 -3.71 -2.12 -5.46
CA GLY A 61 -2.49 -2.02 -4.69
C GLY A 61 -2.79 -1.82 -3.23
N GLY A 62 -1.73 -1.69 -2.45
CA GLY A 62 -1.85 -1.60 -1.02
C GLY A 62 -0.57 -1.95 -0.30
N GLN A 63 -0.72 -2.14 1.00
CA GLN A 63 0.38 -2.51 1.89
C GLN A 63 0.37 -4.01 2.15
N ILE A 64 1.52 -4.66 2.03
CA ILE A 64 1.69 -6.08 2.38
C ILE A 64 1.50 -6.24 3.89
N ILE A 65 0.62 -7.16 4.27
CA ILE A 65 0.44 -7.62 5.65
C ILE A 65 1.31 -8.83 5.92
N GLU A 66 1.31 -9.79 5.00
CA GLU A 66 2.04 -11.05 5.14
C GLU A 66 2.37 -11.63 3.77
N THR A 67 3.51 -12.32 3.67
CA THR A 67 3.91 -13.09 2.50
C THR A 67 4.31 -14.50 2.94
N THR A 68 3.68 -15.49 2.33
CA THR A 68 3.87 -16.91 2.64
C THR A 68 4.18 -17.66 1.36
N ASN A 69 5.26 -18.44 1.35
CA ASN A 69 5.63 -19.28 0.23
C ASN A 69 5.10 -20.70 0.43
N PHE A 70 4.69 -21.31 -0.67
CA PHE A 70 4.21 -22.68 -0.76
C PHE A 70 5.03 -23.42 -1.83
N ASN A 71 4.81 -24.73 -1.96
CA ASN A 71 5.52 -25.54 -2.96
C ASN A 71 5.17 -25.12 -4.41
N ASP A 72 4.00 -24.53 -4.61
CA ASP A 72 3.41 -24.15 -5.90
C ASP A 72 3.42 -22.63 -6.16
N GLY A 73 4.10 -21.85 -5.34
CA GLY A 73 4.25 -20.40 -5.53
C GLY A 73 4.27 -19.62 -4.23
N ALA A 74 3.68 -18.43 -4.24
CA ALA A 74 3.60 -17.57 -3.07
C ALA A 74 2.22 -16.93 -2.94
N GLU A 75 1.85 -16.59 -1.72
CA GLU A 75 0.66 -15.79 -1.44
C GLU A 75 1.04 -14.57 -0.62
N MET A 76 0.52 -13.41 -1.01
CA MET A 76 0.58 -12.19 -0.22
C MET A 76 -0.81 -11.81 0.25
N ILE A 77 -0.96 -11.52 1.54
CA ILE A 77 -2.12 -10.80 2.05
C ILE A 77 -1.81 -9.32 1.95
N VAL A 78 -2.63 -8.59 1.22
CA VAL A 78 -2.46 -7.15 0.98
C VAL A 78 -3.64 -6.39 1.57
N LEU A 79 -3.34 -5.35 2.35
CA LEU A 79 -4.29 -4.35 2.80
C LEU A 79 -4.51 -3.36 1.65
N GLU A 80 -5.65 -3.48 0.99
CA GLU A 80 -5.95 -2.72 -0.21
C GLU A 80 -6.10 -1.24 0.09
N THR A 81 -5.46 -0.38 -0.71
CA THR A 81 -5.65 1.07 -0.65
C THR A 81 -5.86 1.66 -2.05
N PRO A 82 -6.62 2.76 -2.19
CA PRO A 82 -6.80 3.43 -3.46
C PRO A 82 -5.47 3.82 -4.10
N LEU A 83 -5.34 3.54 -5.40
CA LEU A 83 -4.17 3.91 -6.17
C LEU A 83 -4.22 5.38 -6.61
N SER A 84 -3.06 6.04 -6.62
CA SER A 84 -2.86 7.32 -7.28
C SER A 84 -2.90 7.16 -8.81
N PHE A 85 -2.89 8.28 -9.55
CA PHE A 85 -2.79 8.26 -11.00
C PHE A 85 -1.52 7.55 -11.52
N MET A 86 -0.45 7.57 -10.72
CA MET A 86 0.81 6.89 -11.02
C MET A 86 0.81 5.41 -10.60
N GLY A 87 -0.30 4.92 -10.05
CA GLY A 87 -0.43 3.57 -9.55
C GLY A 87 0.14 3.36 -8.16
N GLU A 88 0.53 4.43 -7.44
CA GLU A 88 1.09 4.33 -6.09
C GLU A 88 -0.04 4.12 -5.06
N PRO A 89 0.09 3.14 -4.14
CA PRO A 89 -0.90 2.93 -3.09
C PRO A 89 -1.02 4.14 -2.15
N GLY A 90 -2.25 4.47 -1.78
CA GLY A 90 -2.52 5.45 -0.74
C GLY A 90 -2.17 4.94 0.67
N ALA A 91 -2.30 5.83 1.65
CA ALA A 91 -2.01 5.52 3.05
C ALA A 91 -2.90 4.38 3.59
N ALA A 92 -2.36 3.52 4.46
CA ALA A 92 -3.06 2.37 5.03
C ALA A 92 -4.41 2.71 5.70
N GLN A 93 -4.58 3.93 6.24
CA GLN A 93 -5.83 4.39 6.84
C GLN A 93 -6.97 4.55 5.83
N SER A 94 -6.66 4.67 4.54
CA SER A 94 -7.64 4.72 3.45
C SER A 94 -8.08 3.32 2.97
N SER A 95 -7.69 2.27 3.70
CA SER A 95 -7.94 0.90 3.30
C SER A 95 -9.42 0.57 3.15
N ARG A 96 -9.74 -0.20 2.11
CA ARG A 96 -11.11 -0.68 1.86
C ARG A 96 -11.29 -2.17 2.20
N GLY A 97 -10.22 -2.88 2.55
CA GLY A 97 -10.28 -4.28 2.93
C GLY A 97 -8.96 -5.00 2.67
N ARG A 98 -9.00 -6.32 2.66
CA ARG A 98 -7.85 -7.17 2.39
C ARG A 98 -8.15 -8.15 1.27
N PHE A 99 -7.15 -8.48 0.49
CA PHE A 99 -7.23 -9.53 -0.52
C PHE A 99 -5.98 -10.40 -0.49
N ILE A 100 -6.10 -11.58 -1.08
CA ILE A 100 -5.00 -12.51 -1.28
C ILE A 100 -4.53 -12.38 -2.73
N ALA A 101 -3.24 -12.12 -2.92
CA ALA A 101 -2.59 -12.12 -4.21
C ALA A 101 -1.72 -13.37 -4.34
N LYS A 102 -2.03 -14.24 -5.29
CA LYS A 102 -1.29 -15.49 -5.55
C LYS A 102 -0.30 -15.29 -6.70
N SER A 103 0.97 -15.58 -6.42
CA SER A 103 2.06 -15.63 -7.38
C SER A 103 2.35 -17.08 -7.76
N ALA A 104 2.59 -17.34 -9.05
CA ALA A 104 3.06 -18.65 -9.53
C ALA A 104 4.54 -18.91 -9.21
N VAL A 105 5.25 -17.90 -8.71
CA VAL A 105 6.68 -17.98 -8.36
C VAL A 105 6.90 -17.58 -6.91
N PHE A 106 8.02 -18.04 -6.35
CA PHE A 106 8.49 -17.67 -5.02
C PHE A 106 8.66 -16.15 -4.88
N LEU A 107 8.21 -15.60 -3.76
CA LEU A 107 8.42 -14.21 -3.38
C LEU A 107 9.23 -14.16 -2.08
N ASP A 108 10.45 -13.63 -2.14
CA ASP A 108 11.33 -13.55 -0.95
C ASP A 108 10.67 -12.72 0.16
N PRO A 109 10.33 -13.31 1.32
CA PRO A 109 9.70 -12.58 2.42
C PRO A 109 10.58 -11.48 3.01
N ALA A 110 11.90 -11.47 2.75
CA ALA A 110 12.78 -10.36 3.15
C ALA A 110 12.58 -9.12 2.25
N ILE A 111 12.19 -9.33 0.99
CA ILE A 111 11.92 -8.28 0.00
C ILE A 111 10.45 -7.86 0.08
N TYR A 112 9.54 -8.84 -0.08
CA TYR A 112 8.09 -8.70 0.02
C TYR A 112 7.62 -8.85 1.47
N LYS A 113 8.25 -8.10 2.38
CA LYS A 113 7.91 -8.11 3.80
C LYS A 113 6.70 -7.23 4.11
N ALA A 114 6.16 -7.41 5.31
CA ALA A 114 5.14 -6.53 5.87
C ALA A 114 5.54 -5.05 5.79
N ASP A 115 4.53 -4.19 5.67
CA ASP A 115 4.61 -2.73 5.53
C ASP A 115 5.19 -2.22 4.20
N ARG A 116 5.53 -3.10 3.27
CA ARG A 116 5.92 -2.70 1.91
C ARG A 116 4.69 -2.43 1.06
N GLU A 117 4.80 -1.48 0.14
CA GLU A 117 3.72 -1.10 -0.77
C GLU A 117 3.89 -1.79 -2.10
N VAL A 118 2.79 -2.30 -2.64
CA VAL A 118 2.74 -3.00 -3.93
C VAL A 118 1.58 -2.52 -4.78
N THR A 119 1.78 -2.59 -6.08
CA THR A 119 0.74 -2.42 -7.10
C THR A 119 0.77 -3.64 -7.99
N LEU A 120 -0.38 -4.23 -8.27
CA LEU A 120 -0.47 -5.42 -9.09
C LEU A 120 -1.66 -5.35 -10.02
N ALA A 121 -1.51 -6.00 -11.17
CA ALA A 121 -2.61 -6.38 -12.02
C ALA A 121 -2.70 -7.89 -12.12
N GLY A 122 -3.93 -8.38 -12.21
CA GLY A 122 -4.17 -9.81 -12.29
C GLY A 122 -5.65 -10.15 -12.34
N GLU A 123 -5.91 -11.44 -12.48
CA GLU A 123 -7.24 -12.00 -12.65
C GLU A 123 -7.85 -12.38 -11.30
N VAL A 124 -9.11 -12.02 -11.07
CA VAL A 124 -9.87 -12.52 -9.93
C VAL A 124 -10.13 -14.01 -10.13
N ILE A 125 -9.72 -14.83 -9.18
CA ILE A 125 -9.87 -16.30 -9.24
C ILE A 125 -10.86 -16.85 -8.21
N GLY A 126 -11.51 -15.97 -7.46
CA GLY A 126 -12.60 -16.30 -6.53
C GLY A 126 -12.39 -15.71 -5.14
N ALA A 127 -12.77 -16.47 -4.11
CA ALA A 127 -12.71 -16.08 -2.72
C ALA A 127 -12.08 -17.18 -1.86
N GLN A 128 -11.44 -16.80 -0.77
CA GLN A 128 -10.95 -17.72 0.24
C GLN A 128 -11.32 -17.21 1.63
N GLU A 129 -11.98 -18.05 2.41
CA GLU A 129 -12.26 -17.76 3.81
C GLU A 129 -11.03 -18.10 4.68
N ARG A 130 -10.66 -17.17 5.56
CA ARG A 130 -9.69 -17.42 6.63
C ARG A 130 -10.17 -16.81 7.93
N THR A 131 -9.76 -17.40 9.04
CA THR A 131 -9.97 -16.78 10.35
C THR A 131 -9.10 -15.55 10.47
N LEU A 132 -9.73 -14.42 10.76
CA LEU A 132 -9.09 -13.18 11.15
C LEU A 132 -9.47 -12.91 12.60
N ASP A 133 -8.50 -13.03 13.51
CA ASP A 133 -8.68 -13.00 14.96
C ASP A 133 -9.71 -14.04 15.45
N LYS A 134 -10.97 -13.62 15.65
CA LYS A 134 -12.07 -14.44 16.16
C LYS A 134 -13.26 -14.51 15.19
N THR A 135 -13.12 -13.99 13.97
CA THR A 135 -14.16 -14.00 12.95
C THR A 135 -13.65 -14.65 11.67
N THR A 136 -14.55 -15.21 10.87
CA THR A 136 -14.25 -15.57 9.49
C THR A 136 -14.23 -14.31 8.64
N TYR A 137 -13.21 -14.17 7.79
CA TYR A 137 -13.08 -13.11 6.79
C TYR A 137 -12.93 -13.74 5.41
N THR A 138 -13.75 -13.28 4.46
CA THR A 138 -13.73 -13.74 3.07
C THR A 138 -12.84 -12.82 2.25
N TYR A 139 -11.67 -13.33 1.87
CA TYR A 139 -10.71 -12.59 1.05
C TYR A 139 -11.05 -12.81 -0.43
N PRO A 140 -11.18 -11.74 -1.24
CA PRO A 140 -11.03 -11.86 -2.68
C PRO A 140 -9.65 -12.42 -3.00
N VAL A 141 -9.57 -13.28 -4.00
CA VAL A 141 -8.32 -13.90 -4.42
C VAL A 141 -8.02 -13.47 -5.85
N VAL A 142 -6.82 -12.93 -6.06
CA VAL A 142 -6.32 -12.50 -7.36
C VAL A 142 -5.07 -13.30 -7.70
N ARG A 143 -5.01 -13.84 -8.91
CA ARG A 143 -3.78 -14.41 -9.47
C ARG A 143 -2.98 -13.27 -10.12
N ILE A 144 -1.75 -13.09 -9.67
CA ILE A 144 -0.87 -12.02 -10.13
C ILE A 144 -0.41 -12.30 -11.56
N GLU A 145 -0.55 -11.29 -12.42
CA GLU A 145 0.04 -11.26 -13.76
C GLU A 145 1.21 -10.28 -13.82
N GLU A 146 1.04 -9.08 -13.25
CA GLU A 146 2.10 -8.10 -13.06
C GLU A 146 2.11 -7.61 -11.62
N LEU A 147 3.31 -7.48 -11.05
CA LEU A 147 3.54 -7.02 -9.69
C LEU A 147 4.67 -6.01 -9.66
N TYR A 148 4.42 -4.89 -9.01
CA TYR A 148 5.38 -3.85 -8.75
C TYR A 148 5.51 -3.60 -7.25
N LEU A 149 6.75 -3.50 -6.78
CA LEU A 149 7.09 -3.25 -5.39
C LEU A 149 7.68 -1.84 -5.28
N TRP A 150 7.07 -0.99 -4.46
CA TRP A 150 7.53 0.38 -4.27
C TRP A 150 8.76 0.44 -3.36
N GLU A 151 9.66 1.37 -3.68
CA GLU A 151 10.81 1.68 -2.85
C GLU A 151 10.36 2.47 -1.62
N ARG A 152 10.95 2.16 -0.47
CA ARG A 152 10.70 2.93 0.74
C ARG A 152 11.66 4.11 0.75
N TYR A 153 11.12 5.32 0.62
CA TYR A 153 11.92 6.53 0.87
C TYR A 153 12.26 6.60 2.36
N TYR A 154 13.47 6.15 2.69
CA TYR A 154 14.07 6.51 3.96
C TYR A 154 14.42 8.00 3.87
N TYR A 155 13.68 8.83 4.60
CA TYR A 155 14.15 10.18 4.88
C TYR A 155 15.43 10.01 5.69
N GLN A 156 16.58 9.99 5.01
CA GLN A 156 17.84 10.21 5.68
C GLN A 156 17.77 11.66 6.16
N PRO A 157 17.70 11.90 7.48
CA PRO A 157 17.91 13.25 7.98
C PRO A 157 19.28 13.63 7.44
N TYR A 158 19.31 14.64 6.58
CA TYR A 158 20.58 15.18 6.11
C TYR A 158 21.42 15.40 7.37
N PRO A 159 22.63 14.83 7.49
CA PRO A 159 23.46 15.14 8.63
C PRO A 159 23.56 16.66 8.65
N ASP A 160 23.21 17.26 9.78
CA ASP A 160 23.21 18.71 10.03
C ASP A 160 24.65 19.24 10.10
N THR A 161 25.50 18.78 9.20
CA THR A 161 26.87 19.23 9.02
C THR A 161 26.85 20.49 8.16
N TYR A 162 26.15 21.51 8.64
CA TYR A 162 26.62 22.88 8.47
C TYR A 162 27.84 23.07 9.37
N ARG A 163 28.91 22.31 9.08
CA ARG A 163 30.24 22.67 9.53
C ARG A 163 30.57 23.91 8.70
N TYR A 164 30.49 25.07 9.35
CA TYR A 164 30.96 26.34 8.81
C TYR A 164 32.37 26.12 8.26
N ASP A 165 32.49 26.02 6.94
CA ASP A 165 33.78 25.94 6.26
C ASP A 165 34.34 27.36 6.25
N PRO A 166 35.44 27.66 6.97
CA PRO A 166 35.97 29.02 7.09
C PRO A 166 36.53 29.57 5.77
N PHE A 167 36.59 28.77 4.69
CA PHE A 167 37.25 29.14 3.44
C PHE A 167 36.30 29.57 2.32
N TRP A 168 34.98 29.57 2.52
CA TRP A 168 34.01 30.07 1.53
C TRP A 168 33.25 31.29 2.06
N GLY A 169 33.77 32.47 1.70
CA GLY A 169 33.22 33.79 2.04
C GLY A 169 31.90 34.14 1.32
N PRO A 170 31.32 35.32 1.63
CA PRO A 170 29.88 35.54 1.72
C PRO A 170 29.28 36.12 0.43
N TYR A 171 28.81 35.26 -0.46
CA TYR A 171 27.86 35.68 -1.49
C TYR A 171 26.74 34.63 -1.56
N TYR A 172 25.49 35.10 -1.67
CA TYR A 172 24.24 34.34 -1.73
C TYR A 172 23.49 34.04 -0.42
N PHE A 173 23.29 35.06 0.43
CA PHE A 173 22.08 35.14 1.25
C PHE A 173 21.19 36.29 0.75
N GLY A 174 20.41 36.01 -0.30
CA GLY A 174 19.23 36.80 -0.61
C GLY A 174 18.08 36.35 0.30
N PRO A 175 17.28 37.27 0.89
CA PRO A 175 16.23 36.90 1.84
C PRO A 175 15.14 36.10 1.11
N ARG A 176 14.98 34.82 1.46
CA ARG A 176 13.79 34.04 1.06
C ARG A 176 12.64 34.40 2.00
N PRO A 177 11.45 34.73 1.49
CA PRO A 177 10.32 35.10 2.32
C PRO A 177 9.87 33.92 3.18
N PHE A 178 9.72 34.21 4.46
CA PHE A 178 9.23 33.30 5.50
C PHE A 178 7.77 32.95 5.21
N TYR A 179 7.47 31.69 4.89
CA TYR A 179 6.12 31.15 4.93
C TYR A 179 5.98 30.30 6.20
N PRO A 180 5.27 30.79 7.24
CA PRO A 180 5.01 29.99 8.42
C PRO A 180 3.75 29.17 8.17
N PHE A 181 3.89 27.86 8.04
CA PHE A 181 2.82 26.95 8.43
C PHE A 181 3.44 25.60 8.76
N TYR A 182 3.49 25.28 10.06
CA TYR A 182 2.85 24.09 10.62
C TYR A 182 2.94 24.17 12.15
N GLN A 183 1.77 24.16 12.77
CA GLN A 183 1.62 24.00 14.21
C GLN A 183 2.22 22.66 14.65
N ALA A 184 2.74 22.67 15.87
CA ALA A 184 3.36 21.54 16.54
C ALA A 184 2.49 20.28 16.48
N VAL A 185 3.00 19.23 15.83
CA VAL A 185 2.58 17.87 16.19
C VAL A 185 3.36 17.52 17.45
N GLU A 186 2.66 17.63 18.57
CA GLU A 186 3.13 17.27 19.89
C GLU A 186 3.70 15.84 19.85
N LYS A 187 5.01 15.73 20.10
CA LYS A 187 5.73 14.45 20.17
C LYS A 187 5.07 13.58 21.25
N ARG A 188 4.26 12.60 20.85
CA ARG A 188 3.90 11.51 21.74
C ARG A 188 5.14 10.61 21.93
N PRO A 189 5.55 10.31 23.17
CA PRO A 189 6.70 9.46 23.42
C PRO A 189 6.48 8.03 22.92
N SER A 190 7.56 7.47 22.39
CA SER A 190 7.74 6.11 21.91
C SER A 190 7.14 5.07 22.87
N ALA A 191 6.50 4.06 22.28
CA ALA A 191 5.90 2.90 22.94
C ALA A 191 6.94 1.95 23.59
N ALA A 192 7.73 2.47 24.53
CA ALA A 192 8.67 1.70 25.35
C ALA A 192 8.23 1.61 26.82
N LEU A 193 7.02 2.06 27.18
CA LEU A 193 6.48 2.02 28.55
C LEU A 193 5.01 1.56 28.58
N ARG A 194 4.73 0.36 28.04
CA ARG A 194 3.44 -0.33 28.24
C ARG A 194 3.58 -1.77 28.77
N SER A 195 4.73 -2.12 29.35
CA SER A 195 4.90 -3.42 30.00
C SER A 195 4.60 -3.44 31.51
N SER A 196 4.20 -2.34 32.16
CA SER A 196 3.91 -2.36 33.62
C SER A 196 2.52 -1.90 34.06
N LEU A 197 1.61 -1.50 33.15
CA LEU A 197 0.27 -1.02 33.56
C LEU A 197 -0.91 -1.88 33.08
N VAL A 198 -0.69 -2.97 32.35
CA VAL A 198 -1.77 -3.93 32.03
C VAL A 198 -1.96 -4.99 33.13
N THR A 199 -1.00 -5.13 34.06
CA THR A 199 -1.10 -6.07 35.19
C THR A 199 -1.99 -5.59 36.34
N ALA A 200 -2.38 -4.31 36.38
CA ALA A 200 -3.21 -3.77 37.48
C ALA A 200 -4.72 -3.67 37.17
N ALA A 201 -5.15 -3.89 35.92
CA ALA A 201 -6.55 -3.73 35.52
C ALA A 201 -7.30 -5.07 35.26
N TYR A 202 -6.68 -6.21 35.57
CA TYR A 202 -7.27 -7.55 35.41
C TYR A 202 -7.69 -8.22 36.73
N ALA A 203 -7.68 -7.48 37.86
CA ALA A 203 -7.97 -8.03 39.18
C ALA A 203 -9.40 -7.81 39.71
N GLU A 204 -10.28 -7.04 39.04
CA GLU A 204 -11.59 -6.67 39.64
C GLU A 204 -12.85 -7.13 38.87
N VAL A 205 -12.76 -8.11 37.99
CA VAL A 205 -13.97 -8.76 37.41
C VAL A 205 -13.99 -10.26 37.67
N ARG A 206 -13.93 -10.61 38.95
CA ARG A 206 -14.34 -11.93 39.45
C ARG A 206 -15.02 -11.70 40.79
N LEU A 207 -16.35 -11.62 40.81
CA LEU A 207 -17.24 -12.09 41.87
C LEU A 207 -18.69 -11.82 41.44
N ILE A 208 -19.25 -12.71 40.61
CA ILE A 208 -20.71 -12.93 40.54
C ILE A 208 -20.91 -14.45 40.57
N PRO A 209 -21.43 -15.04 41.66
CA PRO A 209 -21.76 -16.46 41.68
C PRO A 209 -23.04 -16.73 40.89
N ARG A 210 -22.96 -17.66 39.94
CA ARG A 210 -24.11 -18.36 39.36
C ARG A 210 -24.63 -19.37 40.39
N ASN A 211 -25.82 -19.14 40.94
CA ASN A 211 -26.63 -20.19 41.55
C ASN A 211 -27.73 -20.58 40.56
N PHE A 212 -27.64 -21.80 40.04
CA PHE A 212 -28.71 -22.50 39.35
C PHE A 212 -29.28 -23.53 40.33
N ALA A 213 -30.58 -23.48 40.61
CA ALA A 213 -31.53 -24.58 40.45
C ALA A 213 -32.70 -24.57 41.45
N ARG A 214 -33.91 -24.62 40.86
CA ARG A 214 -35.05 -25.50 41.19
C ARG A 214 -35.94 -25.10 42.39
N LEU A 215 -37.19 -24.74 42.07
CA LEU A 215 -38.46 -25.14 42.73
C LEU A 215 -39.57 -24.72 41.75
N ALA A 216 -40.14 -25.66 40.99
CA ALA A 216 -41.35 -26.41 41.32
C ALA A 216 -42.63 -25.57 41.16
N SER A 217 -43.37 -25.94 40.11
CA SER A 217 -44.72 -25.54 39.73
C SER A 217 -45.80 -25.95 40.74
N GLY A 218 -46.77 -25.06 40.95
CA GLY A 218 -48.05 -25.23 41.67
C GLY A 218 -48.47 -23.89 42.31
N PRO A 219 -49.75 -23.46 42.31
CA PRO A 219 -50.96 -24.27 42.39
C PRO A 219 -52.02 -23.99 41.30
N PHE A 220 -52.91 -24.96 41.10
CA PHE A 220 -54.36 -24.94 40.77
C PHE A 220 -54.74 -26.17 39.94
#